data_AF-A0A0F9PTP8-F1
#
_entry.id   AF-A0A0F9PTP8-F1
#
_cell.length_a   1.000
_cell.length_b   1.000
_cell.length_c   1.000
_cell.angle_alpha   90.00
_cell.angle_beta   90.00
_cell.angle_gamma   90.00
#
_symmetry.space_group_name_H-M   'P 1'
#
loop_
_entity.id
_entity.type
_entity.pdbx_description
1 polymer ?
#
loop_
_entity_poly.entity_id
_entity_poly.type
_entity_poly.pdbx_seq_one_letter_code
_entity_poly.pdbx_strand_id
1 'polypeptide(L)'
;MATGDVKEQLEGQYISYAKLPESVRDNLAEGKEYFHESTYISEGELKEGAKMVQMVYDRNLGTRLDVQYRRNEVVTLDKASAYNHSFTADEFRRMVEQKEFVGFQGSTNDGEVFQKLAYYEPRVQDIRTKSALSTNTYFYGEKLTAKQADALNKGQEIEMVIKSRKHGVKPYLVSYSPRRESYITKNVELAKAKTMEVHQDEKKKPRGRSMKV
;
A
#
# COMPACT_ATOMS: atom_id res chain seq x y z
N MET A 1 -22.38 -12.78 -9.03
CA MET A 1 -21.29 -13.37 -9.83
C MET A 1 -19.97 -13.24 -9.09
N ALA A 2 -19.45 -12.02 -8.85
CA ALA A 2 -18.17 -11.83 -8.13
C ALA A 2 -18.05 -12.51 -6.74
N THR A 3 -19.09 -12.44 -5.89
CA THR A 3 -19.06 -13.08 -4.56
C THR A 3 -19.06 -14.62 -4.59
N GLY A 4 -19.64 -15.22 -5.64
CA GLY A 4 -19.60 -16.67 -5.84
C GLY A 4 -18.18 -17.14 -6.18
N ASP A 5 -17.54 -16.45 -7.13
CA ASP A 5 -16.17 -16.75 -7.56
C ASP A 5 -15.17 -16.55 -6.41
N VAL A 6 -15.32 -15.48 -5.61
CA VAL A 6 -14.50 -15.24 -4.42
C VAL A 6 -14.62 -16.41 -3.44
N LYS A 7 -15.85 -16.88 -3.16
CA LYS A 7 -16.09 -17.99 -2.25
C LYS A 7 -15.39 -19.27 -2.74
N GLU A 8 -15.61 -19.64 -4.00
CA GLU A 8 -15.04 -20.86 -4.59
C GLU A 8 -13.51 -20.87 -4.52
N GLN A 9 -12.89 -19.75 -4.91
CA GLN A 9 -11.42 -19.64 -4.94
C GLN A 9 -10.80 -19.64 -3.52
N LEU A 10 -11.47 -19.02 -2.55
CA LEU A 10 -11.02 -19.02 -1.15
C LEU A 10 -11.14 -20.40 -0.50
N GLU A 11 -12.24 -21.10 -0.75
CA GLU A 11 -12.45 -22.45 -0.23
C GLU A 11 -11.39 -23.42 -0.76
N GLY A 12 -11.00 -23.30 -2.03
CA GLY A 12 -9.87 -24.04 -2.62
C GLY A 12 -8.51 -23.75 -1.96
N GLN A 13 -8.37 -22.64 -1.22
CA GLN A 13 -7.18 -22.28 -0.44
C GLN A 13 -7.36 -22.52 1.06
N TYR A 14 -8.37 -23.30 1.46
CA TYR A 14 -8.72 -23.57 2.86
C TYR A 14 -9.06 -22.31 3.68
N ILE A 15 -9.54 -21.25 3.01
CA ILE A 15 -10.03 -20.04 3.67
C ILE A 15 -11.56 -20.08 3.67
N SER A 16 -12.16 -20.19 4.84
CA SER A 16 -13.62 -20.23 4.95
C SER A 16 -14.22 -18.85 4.70
N TYR A 17 -14.84 -18.66 3.53
CA TYR A 17 -15.53 -17.42 3.17
C TYR A 17 -16.54 -16.96 4.24
N ALA A 18 -17.33 -17.90 4.77
CA ALA A 18 -18.32 -17.64 5.80
C ALA A 18 -17.74 -17.15 7.13
N LYS A 19 -16.46 -17.42 7.41
CA LYS A 19 -15.75 -16.94 8.61
C LYS A 19 -15.04 -15.61 8.41
N LEU A 20 -14.88 -15.14 7.16
CA LEU A 20 -14.29 -13.83 6.89
C LEU A 20 -15.26 -12.71 7.29
N PRO A 21 -14.79 -11.59 7.86
CA PRO A 21 -15.60 -10.39 8.02
C PRO A 21 -16.14 -9.89 6.67
N GLU A 22 -17.32 -9.28 6.68
CA GLU A 22 -17.96 -8.75 5.45
C GLU A 22 -17.04 -7.78 4.69
N SER A 23 -16.39 -6.86 5.42
CA SER A 23 -15.43 -5.91 4.83
C SER A 23 -14.25 -6.58 4.12
N VAL A 24 -13.83 -7.77 4.58
CA VAL A 24 -12.76 -8.54 3.91
C VAL A 24 -13.28 -9.17 2.63
N ARG A 25 -14.50 -9.69 2.64
CA ARG A 25 -15.14 -10.27 1.45
C ARG A 25 -15.33 -9.22 0.37
N ASP A 26 -15.78 -8.03 0.75
CA ASP A 26 -15.97 -6.90 -0.16
C ASP A 26 -14.64 -6.45 -0.75
N ASN A 27 -13.62 -6.28 0.09
CA ASN A 27 -12.27 -5.93 -0.36
C ASN A 27 -11.73 -6.97 -1.37
N LEU A 28 -11.90 -8.26 -1.10
CA LEU A 28 -11.48 -9.31 -2.03
C LEU A 28 -12.28 -9.30 -3.33
N ALA A 29 -13.59 -9.04 -3.28
CA ALA A 29 -14.42 -8.88 -4.47
C ALA A 29 -14.00 -7.67 -5.32
N GLU A 30 -13.48 -6.61 -4.69
CA GLU A 30 -12.88 -5.44 -5.34
C GLU A 30 -11.44 -5.68 -5.82
N GLY A 31 -10.89 -6.88 -5.61
CA GLY A 31 -9.52 -7.22 -5.99
C GLY A 31 -8.44 -6.62 -5.09
N LYS A 32 -8.78 -6.20 -3.87
CA LYS A 32 -7.80 -5.74 -2.87
C LYS A 32 -7.14 -6.91 -2.16
N GLU A 33 -5.95 -6.68 -1.65
CA GLU A 33 -5.19 -7.65 -0.87
C GLU A 33 -5.79 -7.87 0.52
N TYR A 34 -5.81 -9.12 0.96
CA TYR A 34 -6.11 -9.52 2.32
C TYR A 34 -4.98 -10.40 2.87
N PHE A 35 -4.53 -10.10 4.07
CA PHE A 35 -3.56 -10.92 4.77
C PHE A 35 -4.30 -11.92 5.65
N HIS A 36 -4.06 -13.20 5.39
CA HIS A 36 -4.68 -14.30 6.10
C HIS A 36 -3.62 -15.08 6.89
N GLU A 37 -3.88 -15.24 8.19
CA GLU A 37 -3.14 -16.14 9.06
C GLU A 37 -4.05 -17.30 9.44
N SER A 38 -3.51 -18.51 9.37
CA SER A 38 -4.19 -19.72 9.81
C SER A 38 -3.21 -20.68 10.44
N THR A 39 -3.71 -21.48 11.37
CA THR A 39 -3.01 -22.64 11.91
C THR A 39 -3.59 -23.89 11.28
N TYR A 40 -2.73 -24.80 10.84
CA TYR A 40 -3.13 -26.09 10.27
C TYR A 40 -2.19 -27.18 10.78
N ILE A 41 -2.69 -28.42 10.82
CA ILE A 41 -1.87 -29.57 11.22
C ILE A 41 -1.25 -30.17 9.95
N SER A 42 0.07 -30.33 9.94
CA SER A 42 0.82 -30.98 8.87
C SER A 42 1.90 -31.83 9.51
N GLU A 43 1.97 -33.11 9.12
CA GLU A 43 2.96 -34.07 9.64
C GLU A 43 2.89 -34.25 11.17
N GLY A 44 1.72 -34.06 11.77
CA GLY A 44 1.51 -34.19 13.22
C GLY A 44 1.89 -32.94 14.03
N GLU A 45 2.40 -31.89 13.38
CA GLU A 45 2.75 -30.63 14.01
C GLU A 45 1.76 -29.53 13.65
N LEU A 46 1.46 -28.63 14.61
CA LEU A 46 0.71 -27.41 14.34
C LEU A 46 1.64 -26.44 13.59
N LYS A 47 1.37 -26.23 12.31
CA LYS A 47 2.08 -25.25 11.48
C LYS A 47 1.25 -23.97 11.39
N GLU A 48 1.93 -22.83 11.49
CA GLU A 48 1.35 -21.54 11.19
C GLU A 48 1.58 -21.22 9.71
N GLY A 49 0.50 -20.89 9.00
CA GLY A 49 0.52 -20.40 7.63
C GLY A 49 0.11 -18.94 7.62
N ALA A 50 0.97 -18.09 7.08
CA ALA A 50 0.63 -16.70 6.77
C ALA A 50 0.72 -16.52 5.25
N LYS A 51 -0.30 -15.92 4.66
CA LYS A 51 -0.35 -15.65 3.23
C LYS A 51 -1.11 -14.38 2.92
N MET A 52 -0.66 -13.68 1.90
CA MET A 52 -1.43 -12.61 1.29
C MET A 52 -2.23 -13.20 0.14
N VAL A 53 -3.51 -12.84 0.06
CA VAL A 53 -4.41 -13.28 -0.99
C VAL A 53 -5.05 -12.09 -1.70
N GLN A 54 -5.22 -12.20 -3.02
CA GLN A 54 -5.82 -11.15 -3.85
C GLN A 54 -6.58 -11.79 -5.00
N MET A 55 -7.82 -11.35 -5.25
CA MET A 55 -8.50 -11.73 -6.49
C MET A 55 -7.90 -10.93 -7.65
N VAL A 56 -7.44 -11.62 -8.68
CA VAL A 56 -6.89 -11.00 -9.89
C VAL A 56 -7.68 -11.46 -11.11
N TYR A 57 -7.86 -10.56 -12.06
CA TYR A 57 -8.49 -10.87 -13.34
C TYR A 57 -7.42 -10.95 -14.41
N ASP A 58 -7.38 -12.08 -15.10
CA ASP A 58 -6.62 -12.28 -16.32
C ASP A 58 -7.60 -12.39 -17.50
N ARG A 59 -7.28 -11.74 -18.62
CA ARG A 59 -8.16 -11.71 -19.80
C ARG A 59 -8.38 -13.09 -20.42
N ASN A 60 -7.39 -13.97 -20.31
CA ASN A 60 -7.39 -15.30 -20.93
C ASN A 60 -7.81 -16.40 -19.95
N LEU A 61 -7.43 -16.26 -18.67
CA LEU A 61 -7.67 -17.27 -17.63
C LEU A 61 -8.88 -16.95 -16.74
N GLY A 62 -9.46 -15.75 -16.89
CA GLY A 62 -10.55 -15.28 -16.05
C GLY A 62 -10.10 -14.86 -14.65
N THR A 63 -11.05 -14.82 -13.72
CA THR A 63 -10.79 -14.46 -12.33
C THR A 63 -10.12 -15.62 -11.60
N ARG A 64 -8.98 -15.35 -10.95
CA ARG A 64 -8.28 -16.33 -10.11
C ARG A 64 -7.84 -15.70 -8.79
N LEU A 65 -7.56 -16.54 -7.79
CA LEU A 65 -6.94 -16.08 -6.57
C LEU A 65 -5.41 -16.15 -6.68
N ASP A 66 -4.77 -15.00 -6.50
CA ASP A 66 -3.33 -14.88 -6.38
C ASP A 66 -2.94 -15.03 -4.89
N VAL A 67 -1.99 -15.93 -4.62
CA VAL A 67 -1.60 -16.29 -3.24
C VAL A 67 -0.09 -16.17 -3.11
N GLN A 68 0.36 -15.30 -2.20
CA GLN A 68 1.76 -15.21 -1.81
C GLN A 68 1.91 -15.69 -0.37
N TYR A 69 2.62 -16.79 -0.20
CA TYR A 69 2.95 -17.32 1.11
C TYR A 69 4.06 -16.49 1.76
N ARG A 70 3.99 -16.32 3.08
CA ARG A 70 5.07 -15.75 3.87
C ARG A 70 6.33 -16.61 3.69
N ARG A 71 7.46 -15.95 3.44
CA ARG A 71 8.77 -16.62 3.38
C ARG A 71 9.20 -17.06 4.77
N ASN A 72 9.96 -18.15 4.84
CA ASN A 72 10.60 -18.58 6.09
C ASN A 72 11.70 -17.61 6.53
N GLU A 73 12.37 -16.99 5.55
CA GLU A 73 13.43 -16.02 5.74
C GLU A 73 13.10 -14.73 4.99
N VAL A 74 13.54 -13.61 5.55
CA VAL A 74 13.41 -12.29 4.92
C VAL A 74 14.07 -12.31 3.54
N VAL A 75 13.36 -11.77 2.55
CA VAL A 75 13.88 -11.60 1.19
C VAL A 75 15.26 -10.93 1.22
N THR A 76 16.19 -11.48 0.46
CA THR A 76 17.55 -10.97 0.28
C THR A 76 17.68 -10.27 -1.06
N LEU A 77 18.69 -9.42 -1.23
CA LEU A 77 18.89 -8.64 -2.47
C LEU A 77 18.96 -9.51 -3.73
N ASP A 78 19.64 -10.66 -3.66
CA ASP A 78 19.74 -11.63 -4.77
C ASP A 78 18.40 -12.25 -5.18
N LYS A 79 17.42 -12.24 -4.27
CA LYS A 79 16.06 -12.75 -4.51
C LYS A 79 15.04 -11.64 -4.73
N ALA A 80 15.47 -10.38 -4.71
CA ALA A 80 14.61 -9.22 -4.92
C ALA A 80 14.52 -8.91 -6.41
N SER A 81 13.53 -9.52 -7.06
CA SER A 81 13.19 -9.22 -8.46
C SER A 81 11.68 -9.30 -8.67
N ALA A 82 11.18 -8.56 -9.66
CA ALA A 82 9.79 -8.61 -10.08
C ALA A 82 9.64 -8.14 -11.53
N TYR A 83 8.83 -8.82 -12.34
CA TYR A 83 8.55 -8.43 -13.74
C TYR A 83 9.80 -8.12 -14.57
N ASN A 84 10.76 -9.05 -14.58
CA ASN A 84 12.04 -8.92 -15.28
C ASN A 84 12.91 -7.72 -14.82
N HIS A 85 12.58 -7.09 -13.70
CA HIS A 85 13.41 -6.09 -13.02
C HIS A 85 14.12 -6.72 -11.82
N SER A 86 15.45 -6.64 -11.78
CA SER A 86 16.25 -6.98 -10.61
C SER A 86 16.51 -5.70 -9.82
N PHE A 87 16.05 -5.65 -8.57
CA PHE A 87 16.21 -4.43 -7.76
C PHE A 87 17.68 -4.17 -7.43
N THR A 88 18.08 -2.91 -7.52
CA THR A 88 19.43 -2.48 -7.13
C THR A 88 19.59 -2.47 -5.62
N ALA A 89 20.84 -2.43 -5.13
CA ALA A 89 21.12 -2.32 -3.70
C ALA A 89 20.47 -1.08 -3.05
N ASP A 90 20.42 0.06 -3.76
CA ASP A 90 19.78 1.27 -3.24
C ASP A 90 18.25 1.11 -3.17
N GLU A 91 17.62 0.60 -4.23
CA GLU A 91 16.18 0.33 -4.25
C GLU A 91 15.78 -0.64 -3.13
N PHE A 92 16.51 -1.74 -2.97
CA PHE A 92 16.28 -2.72 -1.94
C PHE A 92 16.41 -2.12 -0.53
N ARG A 93 17.47 -1.34 -0.29
CA ARG A 93 17.69 -0.62 0.97
C ARG A 93 16.55 0.34 1.29
N ARG A 94 16.10 1.13 0.31
CA ARG A 94 14.97 2.06 0.47
C ARG A 94 13.67 1.32 0.84
N MET A 95 13.40 0.18 0.21
CA MET A 95 12.22 -0.62 0.54
C MET A 95 12.32 -1.28 1.92
N VAL A 96 13.45 -1.93 2.22
CA VAL A 96 13.58 -2.78 3.42
C VAL A 96 13.92 -1.97 4.66
N GLU A 97 14.84 -1.02 4.58
CA GLU A 97 15.29 -0.24 5.75
C GLU A 97 14.45 1.02 5.93
N GLN A 98 14.28 1.81 4.86
CA GLN A 98 13.60 3.11 4.93
C GLN A 98 12.06 2.98 4.81
N LYS A 99 11.56 1.78 4.51
CA LYS A 99 10.14 1.47 4.32
C LYS A 99 9.46 2.31 3.24
N GLU A 100 10.25 2.75 2.26
CA GLU A 100 9.76 3.53 1.13
C GLU A 100 9.10 2.66 0.06
N PHE A 101 8.27 3.30 -0.75
CA PHE A 101 7.81 2.75 -2.01
C PHE A 101 8.79 3.14 -3.11
N VAL A 102 9.22 2.17 -3.90
CA VAL A 102 10.15 2.38 -5.02
C VAL A 102 9.41 2.21 -6.32
N GLY A 103 9.36 3.26 -7.14
CA GLY A 103 8.89 3.16 -8.52
C GLY A 103 9.93 2.46 -9.38
N PHE A 104 9.49 1.46 -10.16
CA PHE A 104 10.35 0.75 -11.10
C PHE A 104 9.60 0.44 -12.40
N GLN A 105 10.36 0.24 -13.46
CA GLN A 105 9.85 -0.18 -14.76
C GLN A 105 9.98 -1.70 -14.87
N GLY A 106 8.84 -2.39 -14.94
CA GLY A 106 8.79 -3.82 -15.23
C GLY A 106 8.52 -4.09 -16.69
N SER A 107 8.80 -5.30 -17.13
CA SER A 107 8.42 -5.79 -18.45
C SER A 107 7.83 -7.19 -18.42
N THR A 108 6.94 -7.47 -19.36
CA THR A 108 6.48 -8.83 -19.65
C THR A 108 7.51 -9.58 -20.50
N ASN A 109 7.34 -10.89 -20.64
CA ASN A 109 8.23 -11.72 -21.46
C ASN A 109 8.13 -11.41 -22.97
N ASP A 110 7.02 -10.86 -23.43
CA ASP A 110 6.78 -10.39 -24.79
C ASP A 110 7.24 -8.93 -25.02
N GLY A 111 7.80 -8.28 -24.00
CA GLY A 111 8.45 -6.97 -24.13
C GLY A 111 7.55 -5.76 -23.88
N GLU A 112 6.31 -5.95 -23.42
CA GLU A 112 5.48 -4.84 -22.95
C GLU A 112 6.10 -4.25 -21.68
N VAL A 113 6.21 -2.93 -21.62
CA VAL A 113 6.85 -2.21 -20.52
C VAL A 113 5.80 -1.41 -19.75
N PHE A 114 5.86 -1.47 -18.41
CA PHE A 114 4.91 -0.80 -17.54
C PHE A 114 5.56 -0.31 -16.24
N GLN A 115 4.92 0.67 -15.59
CA GLN A 115 5.40 1.23 -14.32
C GLN A 115 4.70 0.56 -13.14
N LYS A 116 5.49 0.17 -12.13
CA LYS A 116 5.03 -0.44 -10.88
C LYS A 116 5.66 0.29 -9.69
N LEU A 117 5.05 0.10 -8.54
CA LEU A 117 5.60 0.46 -7.24
C LEU A 117 5.96 -0.83 -6.53
N ALA A 118 7.13 -0.90 -5.93
CA ALA A 118 7.58 -1.99 -5.07
C ALA A 118 7.71 -1.53 -3.63
N TYR A 119 7.46 -2.43 -2.69
CA TYR A 119 7.68 -2.19 -1.26
C TYR A 119 7.90 -3.49 -0.50
N TYR A 120 8.58 -3.41 0.63
CA TYR A 120 8.73 -4.55 1.53
C TYR A 120 7.47 -4.71 2.41
N GLU A 121 6.87 -5.91 2.41
CA GLU A 121 5.76 -6.28 3.30
C GLU A 121 6.28 -7.19 4.43
N PRO A 122 6.46 -6.67 5.66
CA PRO A 122 7.00 -7.45 6.77
C PRO A 122 6.16 -8.70 7.11
N ARG A 123 4.84 -8.66 6.88
CA ARG A 123 3.94 -9.78 7.19
C ARG A 123 4.14 -11.00 6.30
N VAL A 124 4.63 -10.81 5.08
CA VAL A 124 5.03 -11.92 4.18
C VAL A 124 6.55 -12.06 4.04
N GLN A 125 7.31 -11.15 4.65
CA GLN A 125 8.77 -11.10 4.60
C GLN A 125 9.33 -11.00 3.17
N ASP A 126 8.57 -10.37 2.25
CA ASP A 126 8.88 -10.32 0.83
C ASP A 126 8.63 -8.93 0.23
N ILE A 127 9.11 -8.72 -1.00
CA ILE A 127 8.77 -7.55 -1.81
C ILE A 127 7.40 -7.78 -2.46
N ARG A 128 6.52 -6.79 -2.34
CA ARG A 128 5.25 -6.72 -3.04
C ARG A 128 5.28 -5.61 -4.07
N THR A 129 4.48 -5.78 -5.12
CA THR A 129 4.37 -4.81 -6.20
C THR A 129 2.93 -4.38 -6.41
N LYS A 130 2.73 -3.10 -6.73
CA LYS A 130 1.43 -2.51 -7.08
C LYS A 130 1.54 -1.72 -8.36
N SER A 131 0.42 -1.57 -9.07
CA SER A 131 0.36 -0.70 -10.23
C SER A 131 0.67 0.75 -9.81
N ALA A 132 1.56 1.39 -10.57
CA ALA A 132 1.82 2.81 -10.37
C ALA A 132 0.60 3.63 -10.81
N LEU A 133 0.36 4.75 -10.14
CA LEU A 133 -0.64 5.72 -10.56
C LEU A 133 -0.23 6.30 -11.92
N SER A 134 -1.21 6.58 -12.77
CA SER A 134 -1.00 7.14 -14.10
C SER A 134 -2.03 8.22 -14.41
N THR A 135 -1.94 8.82 -15.59
CA THR A 135 -2.96 9.77 -16.08
C THR A 135 -4.31 9.12 -16.35
N ASN A 136 -4.40 7.78 -16.35
CA ASN A 136 -5.67 7.05 -16.42
C ASN A 136 -6.26 6.75 -15.04
N THR A 137 -5.55 7.06 -13.96
CA THR A 137 -6.07 6.88 -12.62
C THR A 137 -6.99 8.03 -12.25
N TYR A 138 -8.15 7.70 -11.68
CA TYR A 138 -9.13 8.68 -11.22
C TYR A 138 -9.00 8.93 -9.72
N PHE A 139 -9.09 10.20 -9.34
CA PHE A 139 -9.19 10.66 -7.98
C PHE A 139 -10.42 11.58 -7.86
N TYR A 140 -11.42 11.18 -7.06
CA TYR A 140 -12.69 11.90 -6.90
C TYR A 140 -13.38 12.30 -8.23
N GLY A 141 -13.31 11.42 -9.23
CA GLY A 141 -13.98 11.61 -10.52
C GLY A 141 -13.16 12.39 -11.56
N GLU A 142 -11.97 12.86 -11.21
CA GLU A 142 -11.05 13.53 -12.15
C GLU A 142 -9.79 12.68 -12.37
N LYS A 143 -9.25 12.73 -13.59
CA LYS A 143 -7.98 12.04 -13.90
C LYS A 143 -6.82 12.78 -13.25
N LEU A 144 -5.84 12.03 -12.75
CA LEU A 144 -4.58 12.60 -12.30
C LEU A 144 -3.83 13.22 -13.48
N THR A 145 -3.20 14.37 -13.24
CA THR A 145 -2.16 14.89 -14.14
C THR A 145 -0.89 14.06 -14.00
N ALA A 146 -0.01 14.11 -15.00
CA ALA A 146 1.28 13.40 -14.94
C ALA A 146 2.12 13.79 -13.71
N LYS A 147 2.13 15.09 -13.36
CA LYS A 147 2.84 15.60 -12.17
C LYS A 147 2.24 15.06 -10.87
N GLN A 148 0.92 15.01 -10.76
CA GLN A 148 0.25 14.47 -9.57
C GLN A 148 0.51 12.98 -9.41
N ALA A 149 0.40 12.21 -10.50
CA ALA A 149 0.66 10.77 -10.48
C ALA A 149 2.11 10.47 -10.06
N ASP A 150 3.09 11.17 -10.65
CA ASP A 150 4.51 11.03 -10.31
C ASP A 150 4.80 11.38 -8.84
N ALA A 151 4.28 12.51 -8.35
CA ALA A 151 4.47 12.93 -6.96
C ALA A 151 3.88 11.91 -5.98
N LEU A 152 2.66 11.44 -6.22
CA LEU A 152 1.99 10.44 -5.37
C LEU A 152 2.69 9.08 -5.42
N ASN A 153 3.20 8.67 -6.59
CA ASN A 153 4.01 7.45 -6.74
C ASN A 153 5.32 7.52 -5.94
N LYS A 154 5.89 8.72 -5.79
CA LYS A 154 7.08 8.99 -4.97
C LYS A 154 6.76 9.13 -3.47
N GLY A 155 5.51 8.90 -3.07
CA GLY A 155 5.07 9.05 -1.68
C GLY A 155 4.96 10.50 -1.21
N GLN A 156 4.97 11.47 -2.13
CA GLN A 156 4.85 12.89 -1.79
C GLN A 156 3.39 13.23 -1.45
N GLU A 157 3.22 14.07 -0.44
CA GLU A 157 1.93 14.68 -0.11
C GLU A 157 1.77 15.97 -0.92
N ILE A 158 0.72 16.06 -1.73
CA ILE A 158 0.47 17.18 -2.64
C ILE A 158 -0.89 17.81 -2.36
N GLU A 159 -1.00 19.12 -2.58
CA GLU A 159 -2.29 19.81 -2.49
C GLU A 159 -3.12 19.52 -3.75
N MET A 160 -4.34 19.03 -3.57
CA MET A 160 -5.31 18.80 -4.64
C MET A 160 -6.68 19.33 -4.24
N VAL A 161 -7.38 19.87 -5.22
CA VAL A 161 -8.74 20.36 -5.02
C VAL A 161 -9.72 19.20 -5.14
N ILE A 162 -10.55 19.00 -4.12
CA ILE A 162 -11.60 17.97 -4.11
C ILE A 162 -12.96 18.65 -4.16
N LYS A 163 -13.76 18.28 -5.15
CA LYS A 163 -15.15 18.70 -5.28
C LYS A 163 -16.05 17.72 -4.53
N SER A 164 -16.71 18.20 -3.48
CA SER A 164 -17.68 17.42 -2.71
C SER A 164 -19.05 18.08 -2.73
N ARG A 165 -20.12 17.27 -2.66
CA ARG A 165 -21.50 17.79 -2.56
C ARG A 165 -21.75 18.53 -1.25
N LYS A 166 -21.11 18.10 -0.16
CA LYS A 166 -21.34 18.61 1.21
C LYS A 166 -20.49 19.83 1.57
N HIS A 167 -19.25 19.88 1.10
CA HIS A 167 -18.27 20.90 1.52
C HIS A 167 -17.80 21.81 0.37
N GLY A 168 -18.40 21.67 -0.82
CA GLY A 168 -18.01 22.41 -2.01
C GLY A 168 -16.65 21.99 -2.53
N VAL A 169 -15.99 22.94 -3.18
CA VAL A 169 -14.65 22.80 -3.77
C VAL A 169 -13.64 23.28 -2.73
N LYS A 170 -12.82 22.37 -2.19
CA LYS A 170 -11.80 22.71 -1.17
C LYS A 170 -10.47 22.04 -1.46
N PRO A 171 -9.33 22.68 -1.10
CA PRO A 171 -8.03 22.05 -1.19
C PRO A 171 -7.81 21.05 -0.05
N TYR A 172 -7.16 19.94 -0.37
CA TYR A 172 -6.75 18.89 0.56
C TYR A 172 -5.31 18.50 0.30
N LEU A 173 -4.58 18.16 1.35
CA LEU A 173 -3.32 17.45 1.22
C LEU A 173 -3.64 15.97 0.94
N VAL A 174 -3.08 15.46 -0.16
CA VAL A 174 -3.35 14.12 -0.67
C VAL A 174 -2.05 13.35 -0.75
N SER A 175 -2.03 12.16 -0.16
CA SER A 175 -0.99 11.16 -0.36
C SER A 175 -1.62 9.83 -0.77
N TYR A 176 -0.83 8.94 -1.36
CA TYR A 176 -1.28 7.61 -1.77
C TYR A 176 -0.53 6.54 -0.96
N SER A 177 -1.25 5.53 -0.50
CA SER A 177 -0.65 4.36 0.15
C SER A 177 -0.80 3.15 -0.79
N PRO A 178 0.27 2.74 -1.50
CA PRO A 178 0.24 1.55 -2.34
C PRO A 178 -0.14 0.29 -1.56
N ARG A 179 0.29 0.17 -0.30
CA ARG A 179 -0.03 -0.96 0.57
C ARG A 179 -1.53 -1.11 0.85
N ARG A 180 -2.26 0.01 0.94
CA ARG A 180 -3.71 0.02 1.20
C ARG A 180 -4.54 0.23 -0.08
N GLU A 181 -3.87 0.51 -1.19
CA GLU A 181 -4.49 0.90 -2.47
C GLU A 181 -5.49 2.05 -2.28
N SER A 182 -5.15 2.99 -1.40
CA SER A 182 -6.07 4.04 -0.97
C SER A 182 -5.39 5.40 -0.91
N TYR A 183 -6.12 6.45 -1.28
CA TYR A 183 -5.72 7.83 -1.03
C TYR A 183 -5.99 8.22 0.40
N ILE A 184 -5.08 9.01 0.97
CA ILE A 184 -5.20 9.62 2.29
C ILE A 184 -5.36 11.12 2.05
N THR A 185 -6.47 11.68 2.52
CA THR A 185 -6.78 13.11 2.39
C THR A 185 -6.77 13.78 3.76
N LYS A 186 -6.11 14.94 3.87
CA LYS A 186 -6.07 15.77 5.07
C LYS A 186 -6.52 17.18 4.73
N ASN A 187 -7.28 17.80 5.63
CA ASN A 187 -7.69 19.19 5.46
C ASN A 187 -6.46 20.11 5.63
N VAL A 188 -6.22 20.99 4.64
CA VAL A 188 -5.07 21.90 4.61
C VAL A 188 -5.07 22.87 5.78
N GLU A 189 -6.23 23.41 6.16
CA GLU A 189 -6.38 24.38 7.26
C GLU A 189 -6.04 23.74 8.61
N LEU A 190 -6.54 22.51 8.85
CA LEU A 190 -6.22 21.76 10.06
C LEU A 190 -4.75 21.34 10.12
N ALA A 191 -4.14 21.02 8.98
CA ALA A 191 -2.73 20.68 8.91
C ALA A 191 -1.85 21.90 9.24
N LYS A 192 -2.15 23.07 8.67
CA LYS A 192 -1.44 24.33 8.95
C LYS A 192 -1.55 24.76 10.41
N ALA A 193 -2.75 24.63 11.01
CA ALA A 193 -2.96 24.97 12.42
C ALA A 193 -2.11 24.10 13.36
N LYS A 194 -2.01 22.79 13.10
CA LYS A 194 -1.17 21.89 13.92
C LYS A 194 0.31 22.24 13.85
N THR A 195 0.83 22.64 12.68
CA THR A 195 2.24 23.05 12.55
C THR A 195 2.54 24.34 13.32
N MET A 196 1.57 25.26 13.43
CA MET A 196 1.75 26.51 14.19
C MET A 196 1.79 26.30 15.71
N GLU A 197 1.03 25.34 16.25
CA GLU A 197 1.06 25.03 17.69
C GLU A 197 2.39 24.39 18.14
N VAL A 198 3.02 23.57 17.28
CA VAL A 198 4.30 22.92 17.61
C VAL A 198 5.48 23.90 17.67
N HIS A 199 5.39 25.05 17.00
CA HIS A 199 6.45 26.06 16.99
C HIS A 199 6.40 27.07 18.15
N GLN A 200 5.50 26.93 19.14
CA GLN A 200 5.39 27.86 20.27
C GLN A 200 6.25 27.56 21.50
N ASP A 201 6.99 26.45 21.54
CA ASP A 201 7.88 26.12 22.67
C ASP A 201 9.37 26.26 22.33
N GLU A 202 9.84 27.48 22.05
CA GLU A 202 11.23 27.83 22.31
C GLU A 202 11.38 29.20 22.99
N LYS A 203 11.99 29.16 24.18
CA LYS A 203 12.67 30.22 24.96
C LYS A 203 11.81 31.18 25.79
N LYS A 204 11.42 30.72 26.98
CA LYS A 204 11.47 31.57 28.19
C LYS A 204 12.78 31.32 28.94
N LYS A 205 13.70 32.29 28.89
CA LYS A 205 14.90 32.37 29.76
C LYS A 205 14.49 32.28 31.23
N PRO A 206 15.23 31.57 32.10
CA PRO A 206 15.02 31.66 33.54
C PRO A 206 15.46 33.04 34.04
N ARG A 207 14.57 33.76 34.72
CA ARG A 207 14.90 35.01 35.43
C ARG A 207 15.87 34.68 36.57
N GLY A 208 17.07 35.22 36.50
CA GLY A 208 18.07 35.17 37.57
C GLY A 208 17.52 35.79 38.84
N ARG A 209 17.69 35.07 39.95
CA ARG A 209 17.32 35.48 41.31
C ARG A 209 18.52 36.23 41.90
N SER A 210 18.40 37.55 42.08
CA SER A 210 19.40 38.32 42.82
C SER A 210 19.29 37.98 44.31
N MET A 211 20.37 37.47 44.90
CA MET A 211 20.56 37.41 46.35
C MET A 211 20.95 38.82 46.84
N LYS A 212 20.25 39.30 47.87
CA LYS A 212 20.71 40.40 48.71
C LYS A 212 21.69 39.84 49.76
N VAL A 213 22.83 40.49 49.92
CA VAL A 213 23.66 40.46 51.13
C VAL A 213 23.31 41.71 51.92
#